data_AF-A0A7K4R4L2-F1
#
_entry.id   AF-A0A7K4R4L2-F1
#
_cell.length_a   1.000
_cell.length_b   1.000
_cell.length_c   1.000
_cell.angle_alpha   90.00
_cell.angle_beta   90.00
_cell.angle_gamma   90.00
#
_symmetry.space_group_name_H-M   'P 1'
#
loop_
_entity.id
_entity.type
_entity.pdbx_description
1 polymer ?
#
loop_
_entity_poly.entity_id
_entity_poly.type
_entity_poly.pdbx_seq_one_letter_code
_entity_poly.pdbx_strand_id
1 'polypeptide(L)'
;RGRRRRLLRGAAAAMDGEPSRIPVYGGTHRPAPPAETQVTFPSKKGYCTAKAAEPEFSKDPNFNFGSNLPADGVFKAGNQGLPKSAKKGEQLSRKTATRGALNRYKLEAELKSKNQQLETAKQQLHSRLTGAQSTIKELKEKNDSLGQEVEKLKKFQETCMVILESRNIDPVTGSNILEQEEQTQECQKQTMLLTEKLIEELRLFNQTSAKEKEVLQAAMDMWKSAEEESQRSLENHSSFQAEIKEHAATLDELEQLLA
;
A
#
# COMPACT_ATOMS: atom_id res chain seq x y z
N ARG A 1 59.61 40.10 -53.21
CA ARG A 1 60.25 39.98 -51.86
C ARG A 1 59.15 40.21 -50.84
N GLY A 2 58.78 39.36 -49.90
CA GLY A 2 59.33 38.10 -49.42
C GLY A 2 58.22 37.32 -48.68
N ARG A 3 58.31 36.00 -48.77
CA ARG A 3 57.47 35.03 -48.08
C ARG A 3 57.70 35.12 -46.57
N ARG A 4 56.65 35.04 -45.76
CA ARG A 4 56.76 34.55 -44.38
C ARG A 4 55.85 33.34 -44.18
N ARG A 5 56.50 32.19 -44.36
CA ARG A 5 56.07 30.86 -43.91
C ARG A 5 55.83 30.94 -42.40
N ARG A 6 54.64 30.58 -41.93
CA ARG A 6 54.42 30.28 -40.51
C ARG A 6 54.60 28.77 -40.34
N LEU A 7 55.62 28.42 -39.58
CA LEU A 7 56.08 27.06 -39.31
C LEU A 7 55.03 26.29 -38.51
N LEU A 8 54.76 25.07 -38.97
CA LEU A 8 54.16 23.99 -38.20
C LEU A 8 55.07 23.70 -37.00
N ARG A 9 54.53 23.82 -35.78
CA ARG A 9 55.13 23.25 -34.57
C ARG A 9 54.17 22.21 -34.06
N GLY A 10 54.54 20.94 -34.23
CA GLY A 10 53.85 19.82 -33.61
C GLY A 10 53.96 19.94 -32.09
N ALA A 11 52.82 19.80 -31.43
CA ALA A 11 52.73 19.47 -30.02
C ALA A 11 51.85 18.22 -29.97
N ALA A 12 52.49 17.07 -29.79
CA ALA A 12 51.83 15.86 -29.34
C ALA A 12 51.38 16.12 -27.89
N ALA A 13 50.09 16.32 -27.69
CA ALA A 13 49.48 16.30 -26.37
C ALA A 13 48.77 14.94 -26.22
N ALA A 14 49.33 14.11 -25.35
CA ALA A 14 48.69 12.91 -24.84
C ALA A 14 47.37 13.32 -24.16
N MET A 15 46.26 12.72 -24.61
CA MET A 15 44.95 12.87 -23.99
C MET A 15 44.77 11.72 -23.00
N ASP A 16 45.28 11.91 -21.78
CA ASP A 16 44.87 11.16 -20.61
C ASP A 16 43.84 11.97 -19.83
N GLY A 17 42.63 11.40 -19.65
CA GLY A 17 41.68 11.76 -18.59
C GLY A 17 40.41 12.49 -19.03
N GLU A 18 39.26 11.80 -18.97
CA GLU A 18 38.31 11.93 -17.84
C GLU A 18 37.24 10.81 -17.90
N PRO A 19 36.98 10.08 -16.80
CA PRO A 19 35.81 9.22 -16.70
C PRO A 19 34.54 10.03 -16.40
N SER A 20 33.46 9.70 -17.11
CA SER A 20 32.11 10.30 -17.02
C SER A 20 31.62 10.54 -15.58
N ARG A 21 31.17 11.77 -15.30
CA ARG A 21 30.48 12.19 -14.07
C ARG A 21 28.98 11.87 -14.07
N ILE A 22 28.57 10.68 -14.51
CA ILE A 22 27.17 10.27 -14.41
C ILE A 22 27.04 9.31 -13.23
N PRO A 23 26.35 9.67 -12.13
CA PRO A 23 26.05 8.74 -11.06
C PRO A 23 25.04 7.72 -11.58
N VAL A 24 25.50 6.53 -11.96
CA VAL A 24 24.65 5.38 -12.22
C VAL A 24 24.37 4.72 -10.88
N TYR A 25 23.17 4.90 -10.33
CA TYR A 25 22.71 4.15 -9.17
C TYR A 25 22.42 2.71 -9.59
N GLY A 26 23.47 1.87 -9.56
CA GLY A 26 23.36 0.42 -9.66
C GLY A 26 23.03 -0.17 -8.29
N GLY A 27 21.81 -0.66 -8.12
CA GLY A 27 21.40 -1.43 -6.95
C GLY A 27 21.89 -2.87 -7.03
N THR A 28 22.79 -3.26 -6.13
CA THR A 28 23.03 -4.66 -5.77
C THR A 28 23.35 -4.75 -4.27
N HIS A 29 22.35 -5.19 -3.50
CA HIS A 29 22.54 -5.57 -2.10
C HIS A 29 23.13 -6.99 -2.01
N ARG A 30 24.21 -7.14 -1.23
CA ARG A 30 24.59 -8.41 -0.59
C ARG A 30 24.99 -8.13 0.88
N PRO A 31 24.65 -9.00 1.86
CA PRO A 31 24.60 -8.61 3.28
C PRO A 31 25.78 -9.10 4.15
N ALA A 32 25.85 -8.49 5.37
CA ALA A 32 26.45 -8.92 6.65
C ALA A 32 27.85 -8.37 7.05
N PRO A 33 28.24 -8.26 8.36
CA PRO A 33 27.51 -8.12 9.64
C PRO A 33 28.06 -6.93 10.53
N PRO A 34 27.65 -6.73 11.82
CA PRO A 34 27.53 -5.40 12.43
C PRO A 34 28.73 -4.96 13.28
N ALA A 35 28.88 -3.65 13.46
CA ALA A 35 29.73 -3.05 14.49
C ALA A 35 28.89 -2.16 15.41
N GLU A 36 28.89 -2.54 16.69
CA GLU A 36 28.39 -1.79 17.82
C GLU A 36 29.14 -0.46 17.96
N THR A 37 28.44 0.65 18.20
CA THR A 37 29.00 1.74 18.99
C THR A 37 27.86 2.50 19.70
N GLN A 38 27.85 2.36 21.02
CA GLN A 38 27.17 3.25 21.96
C GLN A 38 27.74 4.66 21.86
N VAL A 39 26.91 5.70 22.03
CA VAL A 39 27.07 6.80 23.02
C VAL A 39 25.95 7.84 22.79
N THR A 40 25.02 7.99 23.73
CA THR A 40 25.00 9.00 24.82
C THR A 40 24.25 10.28 24.43
N PHE A 41 23.08 10.44 25.03
CA PHE A 41 22.22 11.63 25.01
C PHE A 41 22.89 12.86 25.63
N PRO A 42 22.38 14.07 25.32
CA PRO A 42 22.15 15.04 26.36
C PRO A 42 20.69 15.53 26.39
N SER A 43 20.09 15.36 27.57
CA SER A 43 18.88 16.04 28.01
C SER A 43 19.09 17.56 28.14
N LYS A 44 18.14 18.37 27.67
CA LYS A 44 17.78 19.63 28.33
C LYS A 44 16.27 19.72 28.51
N LYS A 45 15.90 19.91 29.78
CA LYS A 45 14.56 20.07 30.34
C LYS A 45 13.88 21.32 29.78
N GLY A 46 12.61 21.17 29.40
CA GLY A 46 11.60 22.22 29.38
C GLY A 46 10.34 21.67 30.06
N TYR A 47 10.13 22.04 31.31
CA TYR A 47 8.94 21.72 32.09
C TYR A 47 7.83 22.69 31.68
N CYS A 48 6.65 22.21 31.33
CA CYS A 48 5.37 22.83 31.71
C CYS A 48 4.25 21.78 31.62
N THR A 49 3.65 21.58 32.79
CA THR A 49 2.57 20.70 33.17
C THR A 49 1.23 21.00 32.50
N ALA A 50 0.53 19.97 32.02
CA ALA A 50 -0.93 19.91 32.08
C ALA A 50 -1.43 18.46 32.01
N LYS A 51 -1.97 18.01 33.15
CA LYS A 51 -3.00 16.96 33.35
C LYS A 51 -2.93 15.67 32.53
N ALA A 52 -2.62 14.60 33.23
CA ALA A 52 -3.03 13.25 32.89
C ALA A 52 -4.56 13.18 32.76
N ALA A 53 -5.03 12.69 31.63
CA ALA A 53 -6.34 12.08 31.49
C ALA A 53 -6.14 10.86 30.59
N GLU A 54 -6.18 9.68 31.20
CA GLU A 54 -6.33 8.42 30.48
C GLU A 54 -7.60 8.46 29.63
N PRO A 55 -7.59 7.90 28.41
CA PRO A 55 -8.82 7.56 27.73
C PRO A 55 -9.45 6.35 28.44
N GLU A 56 -10.42 6.62 29.31
CA GLU A 56 -11.29 5.61 29.91
C GLU A 56 -12.02 4.83 28.81
N PHE A 57 -11.77 3.53 28.75
CA PHE A 57 -12.52 2.59 27.93
C PHE A 57 -14.02 2.69 28.28
N SER A 58 -14.82 2.85 27.23
CA SER A 58 -16.27 2.93 27.29
C SER A 58 -16.86 1.67 27.92
N LYS A 59 -17.35 1.83 29.15
CA LYS A 59 -18.47 1.16 29.82
C LYS A 59 -19.05 -0.09 29.12
N ASP A 60 -18.80 -1.25 29.71
CA ASP A 60 -19.52 -2.49 29.44
C ASP A 60 -21.05 -2.31 29.60
N PRO A 61 -21.88 -2.97 28.77
CA PRO A 61 -23.31 -3.00 28.98
C PRO A 61 -23.63 -3.84 30.22
N ASN A 62 -24.16 -3.17 31.24
CA ASN A 62 -24.71 -3.75 32.45
C ASN A 62 -25.80 -4.79 32.10
N PHE A 63 -25.49 -6.08 32.27
CA PHE A 63 -26.47 -7.17 32.11
C PHE A 63 -27.38 -7.21 33.34
N ASN A 64 -28.54 -6.58 33.20
CA ASN A 64 -29.54 -6.47 34.25
C ASN A 64 -30.39 -7.77 34.29
N PHE A 65 -30.03 -8.74 35.13
CA PHE A 65 -30.90 -9.89 35.44
C PHE A 65 -31.92 -9.50 36.52
N GLY A 66 -32.89 -8.68 36.14
CA GLY A 66 -34.06 -8.36 36.95
C GLY A 66 -35.10 -9.47 36.86
N SER A 67 -35.01 -10.46 37.75
CA SER A 67 -36.04 -11.47 37.97
C SER A 67 -37.24 -10.86 38.69
N ASN A 68 -38.41 -10.87 38.04
CA ASN A 68 -39.70 -10.71 38.72
C ASN A 68 -40.04 -12.03 39.42
N LEU A 69 -39.73 -12.13 40.71
CA LEU A 69 -40.30 -13.12 41.62
C LEU A 69 -40.68 -12.41 42.93
N PRO A 70 -41.96 -12.42 43.35
CA PRO A 70 -42.32 -11.98 44.68
C PRO A 70 -41.90 -13.06 45.68
N ALA A 71 -40.73 -12.89 46.28
CA ALA A 71 -40.28 -13.65 47.45
C ALA A 71 -40.91 -13.04 48.71
N ASP A 72 -42.16 -13.40 48.99
CA ASP A 72 -42.70 -13.36 50.34
C ASP A 72 -42.53 -14.77 50.93
N GLY A 73 -41.79 -14.89 52.03
CA GLY A 73 -41.49 -16.19 52.65
C GLY A 73 -40.07 -16.31 53.18
N VAL A 74 -39.74 -15.47 54.15
CA VAL A 74 -38.54 -15.52 55.00
C VAL A 74 -38.34 -16.92 55.60
N PHE A 75 -37.15 -17.50 55.43
CA PHE A 75 -36.64 -18.54 56.34
C PHE A 75 -35.19 -18.22 56.71
N LYS A 76 -35.00 -17.69 57.92
CA LYS A 76 -33.69 -17.57 58.58
C LYS A 76 -33.84 -18.13 59.99
N ALA A 77 -33.18 -19.27 60.23
CA ALA A 77 -32.93 -19.78 61.56
C ALA A 77 -31.80 -18.96 62.21
N GLY A 78 -32.04 -18.48 63.44
CA GLY A 78 -31.07 -17.74 64.23
C GLY A 78 -31.48 -17.76 65.70
N ASN A 79 -30.68 -18.45 66.52
CA ASN A 79 -30.90 -18.73 67.93
C ASN A 79 -30.70 -17.51 68.85
N GLN A 80 -31.25 -17.65 70.06
CA GLN A 80 -30.94 -16.97 71.33
C GLN A 80 -31.86 -15.81 71.77
N GLY A 81 -32.49 -16.00 72.94
CA GLY A 81 -33.08 -14.93 73.76
C GLY A 81 -34.42 -15.31 74.41
N LEU A 82 -34.38 -15.88 75.61
CA LEU A 82 -35.51 -16.03 76.54
C LEU A 82 -36.19 -14.66 76.79
N PRO A 83 -37.53 -14.54 76.98
CA PRO A 83 -38.05 -14.57 78.35
C PRO A 83 -39.48 -15.16 78.57
N LYS A 84 -39.58 -15.84 79.72
CA LYS A 84 -40.67 -16.07 80.70
C LYS A 84 -42.17 -15.79 80.39
N SER A 85 -42.98 -16.78 80.83
CA SER A 85 -44.42 -16.79 81.23
C SER A 85 -45.47 -16.73 80.10
N ALA A 86 -46.64 -17.38 80.11
CA ALA A 86 -47.48 -17.96 81.16
C ALA A 86 -48.34 -19.15 80.62
N LYS A 87 -49.04 -19.82 81.55
CA LYS A 87 -49.79 -21.10 81.50
C LYS A 87 -51.01 -21.21 80.56
N LYS A 88 -51.43 -22.49 80.38
CA LYS A 88 -52.70 -23.11 79.89
C LYS A 88 -52.59 -23.65 78.46
N GLY A 89 -53.01 -24.86 78.08
CA GLY A 89 -53.76 -25.94 78.72
C GLY A 89 -54.02 -27.02 77.64
N GLU A 90 -53.96 -28.28 78.03
CA GLU A 90 -54.05 -29.49 77.21
C GLU A 90 -55.48 -29.78 76.70
N GLN A 91 -55.65 -30.25 75.46
CA GLN A 91 -56.78 -31.13 75.11
C GLN A 91 -56.59 -31.93 73.80
N LEU A 92 -56.32 -33.23 73.98
CA LEU A 92 -56.58 -34.29 73.00
C LEU A 92 -58.09 -34.60 72.94
N SER A 93 -58.65 -34.82 71.76
CA SER A 93 -59.81 -35.71 71.62
C SER A 93 -59.87 -36.42 70.25
N ARG A 94 -59.50 -37.70 70.25
CA ARG A 94 -59.92 -38.70 69.24
C ARG A 94 -61.33 -39.18 69.54
N LYS A 95 -62.11 -39.49 68.50
CA LYS A 95 -63.23 -40.48 68.35
C LYS A 95 -63.78 -40.27 66.92
N THR A 96 -64.18 -41.23 66.10
CA THR A 96 -64.78 -42.55 66.31
C THR A 96 -64.72 -43.36 65.00
N ALA A 97 -64.60 -44.68 65.10
CA ALA A 97 -64.50 -45.64 64.01
C ALA A 97 -65.86 -46.27 63.67
N THR A 98 -66.49 -45.90 62.53
CA THR A 98 -67.62 -46.67 61.92
C THR A 98 -67.85 -46.36 60.43
N ARG A 99 -66.81 -46.05 59.64
CA ARG A 99 -66.94 -45.73 58.19
C ARG A 99 -65.86 -46.41 57.33
N GLY A 100 -65.46 -47.62 57.70
CA GLY A 100 -64.21 -48.24 57.23
C GLY A 100 -64.16 -48.66 55.76
N ALA A 101 -65.28 -48.97 55.10
CA ALA A 101 -65.27 -49.45 53.71
C ALA A 101 -65.41 -48.31 52.68
N LEU A 102 -66.35 -47.39 52.89
CA LEU A 102 -66.61 -46.26 51.97
C LEU A 102 -65.48 -45.23 51.97
N ASN A 103 -64.83 -45.00 53.12
CA ASN A 103 -63.67 -44.09 53.20
C ASN A 103 -62.40 -44.70 52.61
N ARG A 104 -62.25 -46.03 52.58
CA ARG A 104 -61.10 -46.69 51.96
C ARG A 104 -61.11 -46.52 50.44
N TYR A 105 -62.27 -46.72 49.80
CA TYR A 105 -62.41 -46.51 48.36
C TYR A 105 -62.18 -45.05 47.94
N LYS A 106 -62.66 -44.08 48.73
CA LYS A 106 -62.38 -42.65 48.48
C LYS A 106 -60.90 -42.32 48.62
N LEU A 107 -60.24 -42.86 49.65
CA LEU A 107 -58.81 -42.70 49.85
C LEU A 107 -58.02 -43.33 48.71
N GLU A 108 -58.37 -44.54 48.26
CA GLU A 108 -57.72 -45.20 47.10
C GLU A 108 -57.90 -44.42 45.80
N ALA A 109 -59.08 -43.85 45.55
CA ALA A 109 -59.32 -43.02 44.38
C ALA A 109 -58.48 -41.73 44.42
N GLU A 110 -58.38 -41.09 45.59
CA GLU A 110 -57.52 -39.91 45.78
C GLU A 110 -56.04 -40.25 45.61
N LEU A 111 -55.60 -41.40 46.13
CA LEU A 111 -54.22 -41.87 46.01
C LEU A 111 -53.87 -42.15 44.55
N LYS A 112 -54.76 -42.80 43.80
CA LYS A 112 -54.62 -43.00 42.35
C LYS A 112 -54.57 -41.66 41.60
N SER A 113 -55.43 -40.70 41.96
CA SER A 113 -55.42 -39.36 41.35
C SER A 113 -54.13 -38.60 41.61
N LYS A 114 -53.63 -38.60 42.85
CA LYS A 114 -52.35 -37.99 43.22
C LYS A 114 -51.17 -38.67 42.54
N ASN A 115 -51.20 -39.99 42.41
CA ASN A 115 -50.15 -40.73 41.71
C ASN A 115 -50.17 -40.42 40.19
N GLN A 116 -51.35 -40.28 39.59
CA GLN A 116 -51.50 -39.84 38.20
C GLN A 116 -50.95 -38.41 37.99
N GLN A 117 -51.23 -37.49 38.92
CA GLN A 117 -50.68 -36.13 38.90
C GLN A 117 -49.15 -36.14 39.03
N LEU A 118 -48.60 -36.97 39.91
CA LEU A 118 -47.17 -37.13 40.10
C LEU A 118 -46.49 -37.64 38.81
N GLU A 119 -47.05 -38.68 38.18
CA GLU A 119 -46.52 -39.19 36.90
C GLU A 119 -46.60 -38.15 35.78
N THR A 120 -47.67 -37.36 35.73
CA THR A 120 -47.80 -36.26 34.75
C THR A 120 -46.75 -35.18 34.99
N ALA A 121 -46.57 -34.75 36.24
CA ALA A 121 -45.56 -33.76 36.62
C ALA A 121 -44.13 -34.26 36.35
N LYS A 122 -43.87 -35.54 36.62
CA LYS A 122 -42.60 -36.21 36.30
C LYS A 122 -42.32 -36.23 34.80
N GLN A 123 -43.31 -36.58 33.98
CA GLN A 123 -43.18 -36.53 32.51
C GLN A 123 -42.93 -35.10 32.01
N GLN A 124 -43.62 -34.10 32.58
CA GLN A 124 -43.41 -32.69 32.24
C GLN A 124 -42.02 -32.18 32.64
N LEU A 125 -41.51 -32.59 33.81
CA LEU A 125 -40.15 -32.24 34.22
C LEU A 125 -39.11 -32.92 33.34
N HIS A 126 -39.33 -34.17 32.94
CA HIS A 126 -38.45 -34.86 31.99
C HIS A 126 -38.43 -34.16 30.63
N SER A 127 -39.59 -33.79 30.07
CA SER A 127 -39.62 -33.09 28.78
C SER A 127 -38.93 -31.72 28.84
N ARG A 128 -39.14 -30.97 29.94
CA ARG A 128 -38.43 -29.69 30.18
C ARG A 128 -36.93 -29.88 30.34
N LEU A 129 -36.50 -30.92 31.06
CA LEU A 129 -35.08 -31.23 31.25
C LEU A 129 -34.42 -31.56 29.91
N THR A 130 -35.06 -32.39 29.07
CA THR A 130 -34.54 -32.73 27.74
C THR A 130 -34.47 -31.51 26.82
N GLY A 131 -35.48 -30.63 26.84
CA GLY A 131 -35.45 -29.38 26.06
C GLY A 131 -34.39 -28.39 26.54
N ALA A 132 -34.17 -28.29 27.87
CA ALA A 132 -33.07 -27.49 28.40
C ALA A 132 -31.70 -28.09 28.01
N GLN A 133 -31.56 -29.41 28.02
CA GLN A 133 -30.32 -30.06 27.59
C GLN A 133 -30.04 -29.87 26.10
N SER A 134 -31.06 -29.92 25.23
CA SER A 134 -30.87 -29.67 23.80
C SER A 134 -30.45 -28.23 23.52
N THR A 135 -31.10 -27.25 24.14
CA THR A 135 -30.74 -25.83 24.00
C THR A 135 -29.35 -25.54 24.54
N ILE A 136 -28.94 -26.13 25.67
CA ILE A 136 -27.57 -26.02 26.18
C ILE A 136 -26.57 -26.58 25.17
N LYS A 137 -26.86 -27.71 24.53
CA LYS A 137 -25.99 -28.30 23.51
C LYS A 137 -25.84 -27.37 22.30
N GLU A 138 -26.94 -26.85 21.76
CA GLU A 138 -26.92 -25.92 20.64
C GLU A 138 -26.15 -24.63 20.97
N LEU A 139 -26.33 -24.09 22.19
CA LEU A 139 -25.62 -22.89 22.62
C LEU A 139 -24.11 -23.13 22.76
N LYS A 140 -23.71 -24.32 23.23
CA LYS A 140 -22.28 -24.70 23.28
C LYS A 140 -21.67 -24.76 21.89
N GLU A 141 -22.33 -25.43 20.94
CA GLU A 141 -21.86 -25.51 19.55
C GLU A 141 -21.75 -24.13 18.89
N LYS A 142 -22.73 -23.24 19.14
CA LYS A 142 -22.65 -21.84 18.68
C LYS A 142 -21.50 -21.08 19.33
N ASN A 143 -21.26 -21.29 20.63
CA ASN A 143 -20.17 -20.62 21.34
C ASN A 143 -18.80 -21.07 20.82
N ASP A 144 -18.62 -22.37 20.57
CA ASP A 144 -17.39 -22.92 19.98
C ASP A 144 -17.16 -22.34 18.56
N SER A 145 -18.22 -22.23 17.76
CA SER A 145 -18.17 -21.65 16.42
C SER A 145 -17.81 -20.16 16.44
N LEU A 146 -18.39 -19.38 17.36
CA LEU A 146 -18.04 -17.98 17.57
C LEU A 146 -16.59 -17.83 18.04
N GLY A 147 -16.10 -18.73 18.90
CA GLY A 147 -14.70 -18.76 19.32
C GLY A 147 -13.74 -18.92 18.14
N GLN A 148 -14.03 -19.83 17.21
CA GLN A 148 -13.23 -20.01 15.99
C GLN A 148 -13.26 -18.76 15.10
N GLU A 149 -14.42 -18.12 14.95
CA GLU A 149 -14.54 -16.92 14.11
C GLU A 149 -13.78 -15.73 14.69
N VAL A 150 -13.82 -15.56 16.02
CA VAL A 150 -13.00 -14.57 16.73
C VAL A 150 -11.51 -14.82 16.49
N GLU A 151 -11.06 -16.07 16.49
CA GLU A 151 -9.66 -16.39 16.21
C GLU A 151 -9.25 -16.05 14.77
N LYS A 152 -10.12 -16.32 13.78
CA LYS A 152 -9.89 -15.93 12.39
C LYS A 152 -9.82 -14.41 12.23
N LEU A 153 -10.75 -13.68 12.85
CA LEU A 153 -10.77 -12.22 12.83
C LEU A 153 -9.52 -11.62 13.47
N LYS A 154 -9.02 -12.22 14.56
CA LYS A 154 -7.73 -11.80 15.17
C LYS A 154 -6.56 -11.99 14.21
N LYS A 155 -6.45 -13.16 13.55
CA LYS A 155 -5.40 -13.41 12.54
C LYS A 155 -5.51 -12.44 11.37
N PHE A 156 -6.73 -12.14 10.94
CA PHE A 156 -6.98 -11.16 9.89
C PHE A 156 -6.54 -9.75 10.31
N GLN A 157 -6.91 -9.31 11.51
CA GLN A 157 -6.50 -8.03 12.08
C GLN A 157 -4.97 -7.92 12.17
N GLU A 158 -4.30 -8.96 12.68
CA GLU A 158 -2.83 -9.02 12.76
C GLU A 158 -2.20 -8.91 11.37
N THR A 159 -2.76 -9.62 10.37
CA THR A 159 -2.31 -9.52 8.97
C THR A 159 -2.45 -8.09 8.43
N CYS A 160 -3.58 -7.44 8.67
CA CYS A 160 -3.78 -6.03 8.27
C CYS A 160 -2.77 -5.11 8.95
N MET A 161 -2.51 -5.30 10.24
CA MET A 161 -1.55 -4.52 11.01
C MET A 161 -0.14 -4.65 10.45
N VAL A 162 0.31 -5.88 10.16
CA VAL A 162 1.62 -6.14 9.54
C VAL A 162 1.74 -5.47 8.18
N ILE A 163 0.69 -5.48 7.35
CA ILE A 163 0.72 -4.80 6.04
C ILE A 163 0.86 -3.28 6.21
N LEU A 164 0.10 -2.70 7.14
CA LEU A 164 0.17 -1.27 7.42
C LEU A 164 1.55 -0.87 7.95
N GLU A 165 2.09 -1.61 8.94
CA GLU A 165 3.42 -1.36 9.50
C GLU A 165 4.53 -1.55 8.49
N SER A 166 4.53 -2.65 7.73
CA SER A 166 5.58 -2.95 6.75
C SER A 166 5.66 -1.93 5.61
N ARG A 167 4.54 -1.29 5.28
CA ARG A 167 4.45 -0.25 4.27
C ARG A 167 4.39 1.16 4.85
N ASN A 168 4.55 1.31 6.17
CA ASN A 168 4.41 2.58 6.90
C ASN A 168 3.13 3.35 6.53
N ILE A 169 2.03 2.63 6.32
CA ILE A 169 0.74 3.20 5.94
C ILE A 169 0.00 3.59 7.21
N ASP A 170 -0.33 4.88 7.32
CA ASP A 170 -1.28 5.34 8.31
C ASP A 170 -2.71 4.91 7.90
N PRO A 171 -3.43 4.11 8.71
CA PRO A 171 -4.77 3.62 8.39
C PRO A 171 -5.79 4.75 8.15
N VAL A 172 -5.57 5.96 8.68
CA VAL A 172 -6.46 7.11 8.45
C VAL A 172 -6.15 7.81 7.13
N THR A 173 -4.89 7.74 6.68
CA THR A 173 -4.38 8.48 5.53
C THR A 173 -4.26 7.61 4.27
N GLY A 174 -4.84 6.40 4.28
CA GLY A 174 -4.76 5.45 3.17
C GLY A 174 -5.26 6.00 1.82
N SER A 175 -6.21 6.93 1.82
CA SER A 175 -6.70 7.59 0.59
C SER A 175 -5.61 8.39 -0.14
N ASN A 176 -4.68 9.00 0.60
CA ASN A 176 -3.59 9.79 0.00
C ASN A 176 -2.62 8.91 -0.78
N ILE A 177 -2.49 7.62 -0.44
CA ILE A 177 -1.64 6.67 -1.18
C ILE A 177 -2.20 6.46 -2.58
N LEU A 178 -3.52 6.30 -2.68
CA LEU A 178 -4.18 6.11 -3.97
C LEU A 178 -4.07 7.37 -4.83
N GLU A 179 -4.28 8.56 -4.24
CA GLU A 179 -4.10 9.83 -4.93
C GLU A 179 -2.64 10.04 -5.38
N GLN A 180 -1.66 9.70 -4.54
CA GLN A 180 -0.25 9.81 -4.87
C GLN A 180 0.17 8.83 -5.97
N GLU A 181 -0.36 7.61 -5.97
CA GLU A 181 -0.14 6.62 -7.03
C GLU A 181 -0.72 7.13 -8.35
N GLU A 182 -1.94 7.69 -8.33
CA GLU A 182 -2.57 8.28 -9.52
C GLU A 182 -1.76 9.46 -10.07
N GLN A 183 -1.30 10.36 -9.20
CA GLN A 183 -0.41 11.47 -9.59
C GLN A 183 0.92 10.97 -10.16
N THR A 184 1.49 9.92 -9.56
CA THR A 184 2.75 9.31 -10.04
C THR A 184 2.54 8.69 -11.41
N GLN A 185 1.42 7.99 -11.62
CA GLN A 185 1.07 7.38 -12.89
C GLN A 185 0.84 8.45 -13.97
N GLU A 186 0.17 9.56 -13.63
CA GLU A 186 -0.04 10.67 -14.54
C GLU A 186 1.28 11.36 -14.91
N CYS A 187 2.15 11.61 -13.93
CA CYS A 187 3.50 12.13 -14.17
C CYS A 187 4.32 11.19 -15.08
N GLN A 188 4.22 9.88 -14.88
CA GLN A 188 4.89 8.89 -15.73
C GLN A 188 4.36 8.94 -17.18
N LYS A 189 3.03 9.02 -17.36
CA LYS A 189 2.42 9.15 -18.71
C LYS A 189 2.89 10.41 -19.41
N GLN A 190 2.90 11.55 -18.73
CA GLN A 190 3.39 12.82 -19.29
C GLN A 190 4.86 12.74 -19.67
N THR A 191 5.68 12.13 -18.81
CA THR A 191 7.12 11.92 -19.08
C THR A 191 7.32 11.04 -20.31
N MET A 192 6.56 9.96 -20.43
CA MET A 192 6.62 9.07 -21.58
C MET A 192 6.25 9.79 -22.88
N LEU A 193 5.15 10.55 -22.88
CA LEU A 193 4.71 11.33 -24.05
C LEU A 193 5.77 12.38 -24.46
N LEU A 194 6.35 13.11 -23.50
CA LEU A 194 7.42 14.06 -23.79
C LEU A 194 8.66 13.38 -24.36
N THR A 195 9.00 12.19 -23.84
CA THR A 195 10.14 11.40 -24.33
C THR A 195 9.89 10.91 -25.75
N GLU A 196 8.69 10.43 -26.05
CA GLU A 196 8.29 10.02 -27.40
C GLU A 196 8.37 11.20 -28.39
N LYS A 197 7.83 12.36 -28.02
CA LYS A 197 7.92 13.57 -28.83
C LYS A 197 9.37 14.00 -29.09
N LEU A 198 10.21 13.98 -28.06
CA LEU A 198 11.64 14.29 -28.21
C LEU A 198 12.33 13.31 -29.16
N ILE A 199 12.01 12.02 -29.08
CA ILE A 199 12.55 11.00 -29.98
C ILE A 199 12.13 11.29 -31.43
N GLU A 200 10.88 11.67 -31.67
CA GLU A 200 10.38 12.04 -33.00
C GLU A 200 11.08 13.29 -33.54
N GLU A 201 11.21 14.34 -32.73
CA GLU A 201 11.92 15.57 -33.11
C GLU A 201 13.39 15.30 -33.45
N LEU A 202 14.08 14.48 -32.65
CA LEU A 202 15.47 14.08 -32.92
C LEU A 202 15.60 13.26 -34.22
N ARG A 203 14.63 12.38 -34.52
CA ARG A 203 14.63 11.64 -35.80
C ARG A 203 14.44 12.59 -36.98
N LEU A 204 13.50 13.52 -36.88
CA LEU A 204 13.23 14.51 -37.93
C LEU A 204 14.43 15.45 -38.15
N PHE A 205 15.08 15.88 -37.06
CA PHE A 205 16.30 16.66 -37.12
C PHE A 205 17.42 15.92 -37.84
N ASN A 206 17.69 14.66 -37.45
CA ASN A 206 18.71 13.85 -38.11
C ASN A 206 18.43 13.63 -39.60
N GLN A 207 17.18 13.35 -39.96
CA GLN A 207 16.80 13.19 -41.36
C GLN A 207 17.00 14.47 -42.17
N THR A 208 16.64 15.62 -41.60
CA THR A 208 16.79 16.93 -42.25
C THR A 208 18.25 17.29 -42.41
N SER A 209 19.06 17.09 -41.36
CA SER A 209 20.51 17.34 -41.40
C SER A 209 21.21 16.45 -42.42
N ALA A 210 20.79 15.18 -42.58
CA ALA A 210 21.32 14.30 -43.63
C ALA A 210 21.01 14.84 -45.04
N LYS A 211 19.78 15.28 -45.29
CA LYS A 211 19.38 15.88 -46.57
C LYS A 211 20.13 17.17 -46.87
N GLU A 212 20.24 18.06 -45.87
CA GLU A 212 20.98 19.32 -46.02
C GLU A 212 22.46 19.07 -46.33
N LYS A 213 23.07 18.07 -45.67
CA LYS A 213 24.44 17.65 -45.96
C LYS A 213 24.59 17.14 -47.39
N GLU A 214 23.66 16.33 -47.90
CA GLU A 214 23.66 15.87 -49.28
C GLU A 214 23.57 17.03 -50.28
N VAL A 215 22.67 17.99 -50.03
CA VAL A 215 22.53 19.20 -50.87
C VAL A 215 23.81 20.03 -50.86
N LEU A 216 24.42 20.23 -49.69
CA LEU A 216 25.67 20.97 -49.57
C LEU A 216 26.81 20.27 -50.34
N GLN A 217 26.88 18.94 -50.25
CA GLN A 217 27.89 18.17 -50.96
C GLN A 217 27.70 18.29 -52.48
N ALA A 218 26.48 18.17 -52.98
CA ALA A 218 26.16 18.35 -54.39
C ALA A 218 26.53 19.76 -54.89
N ALA A 219 26.21 20.80 -54.11
CA ALA A 219 26.59 22.18 -54.43
C ALA A 219 28.11 22.37 -54.45
N MET A 220 28.83 21.74 -53.51
CA MET A 220 30.28 21.78 -53.46
C MET A 220 30.92 21.12 -54.69
N ASP A 221 30.38 20.00 -55.16
CA ASP A 221 30.89 19.30 -56.32
C ASP A 221 30.59 20.08 -57.61
N MET A 222 29.41 20.70 -57.72
CA MET A 222 29.11 21.64 -58.81
C MET A 222 30.07 22.84 -58.83
N TRP A 223 30.38 23.42 -57.67
CA TRP A 223 31.33 24.53 -57.57
C TRP A 223 32.71 24.14 -58.10
N LYS A 224 33.21 22.96 -57.71
CA LYS A 224 34.51 22.46 -58.20
C LYS A 224 34.52 22.30 -59.72
N SER A 225 33.47 21.73 -60.31
CA SER A 225 33.38 21.60 -61.77
C SER A 225 33.34 22.95 -62.49
N ALA A 226 32.63 23.94 -61.92
CA ALA A 226 32.60 25.30 -62.45
C ALA A 226 33.96 26.01 -62.35
N GLU A 227 34.69 25.81 -61.24
CA GLU A 227 36.05 26.32 -61.06
C GLU A 227 37.02 25.73 -62.10
N GLU A 228 36.95 24.41 -62.34
CA GLU A 228 37.75 23.73 -63.37
C GLU A 228 37.43 24.23 -64.79
N GLU A 229 36.15 24.51 -65.09
CA GLU A 229 35.75 25.09 -66.37
C GLU A 229 36.25 26.52 -66.55
N SER A 230 36.15 27.35 -65.50
CA SER A 230 36.70 28.70 -65.47
C SER A 230 38.22 28.68 -65.72
N GLN A 231 38.94 27.77 -65.07
CA GLN A 231 40.38 27.59 -65.25
C GLN A 231 40.73 27.18 -66.69
N ARG A 232 40.01 26.22 -67.28
CA ARG A 232 40.19 25.82 -68.69
C ARG A 232 39.91 26.99 -69.65
N SER A 233 38.87 27.79 -69.37
CA SER A 233 38.56 28.98 -70.18
C SER A 233 39.68 30.01 -70.13
N LEU A 234 40.28 30.23 -68.95
CA LEU A 234 41.42 31.13 -68.77
C LEU A 234 42.65 30.67 -69.55
N GLU A 235 42.95 29.36 -69.52
CA GLU A 235 44.05 28.76 -70.29
C GLU A 235 43.85 28.95 -71.80
N ASN A 236 42.63 28.69 -72.30
CA ASN A 236 42.28 28.92 -73.71
C ASN A 236 42.38 30.40 -74.11
N HIS A 237 41.97 31.32 -73.23
CA HIS A 237 42.13 32.76 -73.49
C HIS A 237 43.61 33.14 -73.58
N SER A 238 44.45 32.58 -72.70
CA SER A 238 45.90 32.80 -72.73
C SER A 238 46.56 32.25 -74.00
N SER A 239 46.13 31.08 -74.49
CA SER A 239 46.67 30.51 -75.73
C SER A 239 46.27 31.34 -76.94
N PHE A 240 44.99 31.74 -77.05
CA PHE A 240 44.51 32.60 -78.14
C PHE A 240 45.23 33.96 -78.15
N GLN A 241 45.49 34.54 -76.97
CA GLN A 241 46.26 35.78 -76.89
C GLN A 241 47.71 35.59 -77.39
N ALA A 242 48.33 34.43 -77.16
CA ALA A 242 49.66 34.14 -77.67
C ALA A 242 49.66 34.00 -79.20
N GLU A 243 48.67 33.30 -79.76
CA GLU A 243 48.48 33.16 -81.22
C GLU A 243 48.28 34.52 -81.89
N ILE A 244 47.46 35.41 -81.31
CA ILE A 244 47.29 36.79 -81.83
C ILE A 244 48.63 37.52 -81.85
N LYS A 245 49.42 37.43 -80.78
CA LYS A 245 50.73 38.11 -80.71
C LYS A 245 51.71 37.54 -81.74
N GLU A 246 51.71 36.23 -81.94
CA GLU A 246 52.52 35.58 -82.97
C GLU A 246 52.12 36.07 -84.37
N HIS A 247 50.82 36.06 -84.70
CA HIS A 247 50.32 36.56 -85.98
C HIS A 247 50.57 38.06 -86.17
N ALA A 248 50.48 38.87 -85.12
CA ALA A 248 50.82 40.28 -85.19
C ALA A 248 52.32 40.47 -85.50
N ALA A 249 53.21 39.70 -84.86
CA ALA A 249 54.63 39.76 -85.12
C ALA A 249 54.99 39.31 -86.54
N THR A 250 54.36 38.25 -87.07
CA THR A 250 54.61 37.83 -88.46
C THR A 250 54.12 38.86 -89.47
N LEU A 251 53.00 39.56 -89.19
CA LEU A 251 52.54 40.67 -90.02
C LEU A 251 53.52 41.85 -90.00
N ASP A 252 54.03 42.23 -88.83
CA ASP A 252 55.04 43.28 -88.70
C ASP A 252 56.34 42.93 -89.45
N GLU A 253 56.78 41.67 -89.40
CA GLU A 253 57.94 41.18 -90.17
C GLU A 253 57.70 41.24 -91.68
N LEU A 254 56.52 40.82 -92.14
CA LEU A 254 56.16 40.91 -93.55
C LEU A 254 56.08 42.37 -94.03
N GLU A 255 55.56 43.27 -93.21
CA GLU A 255 55.54 44.70 -93.51
C GLU A 255 56.96 45.27 -93.64
N GLN A 256 57.88 44.89 -92.75
CA GLN A 256 59.29 45.29 -92.83
C GLN A 256 60.00 44.76 -94.09
N LEU A 257 59.62 43.59 -94.60
CA LEU A 257 60.19 43.03 -95.84
C LEU A 257 59.62 43.68 -97.11
N LEU A 258 58.43 44.27 -97.03
CA LEU A 258 57.75 44.92 -98.16
C LEU A 258 57.99 46.44 -98.23
N ALA A 259 58.51 47.05 -97.17
CA ALA A 259 58.93 48.45 -97.10
C ALA A 259 60.33 48.68 -97.70
#